data_AF-A0A6V1N2D8-F1
#
_entry.id   AF-A0A6V1N2D8-F1
#
_cell.length_a   1.000
_cell.length_b   1.000
_cell.length_c   1.000
_cell.angle_alpha   90.00
_cell.angle_beta   90.00
_cell.angle_gamma   90.00
#
_symmetry.space_group_name_H-M   'P 1'
#
loop_
_entity.id
_entity.type
_entity.pdbx_description
1 polymer ?
#
loop_
_entity_poly.entity_id
_entity_poly.type
_entity_poly.pdbx_seq_one_letter_code
_entity_poly.pdbx_strand_id
1 'polypeptide(L)'
;MANATAYEEMLAWKRAGPGEKFRALVDMSSTHSACRLCLLVATKQRNKEEARASRKCRCQHEESSVHHIYIRERGQLYFKDVFVTVDDSNPSGNSNLLPQLYQDIYKLYGPDYKPQWFKERKPYSSHEGRPWKIYRVYPADSNQRQALYGNAWFRDSQQLVEYLSTNQCPQLEVVFV
;
A
#
# COMPACT_ATOMS: atom_id res chain seq x y z
N MET A 1 -43.76 1.25 -10.01
CA MET A 1 -42.36 1.50 -9.62
C MET A 1 -41.65 2.07 -10.84
N ALA A 2 -41.22 3.34 -10.81
CA ALA A 2 -40.89 4.09 -12.03
C ALA A 2 -39.61 3.65 -12.76
N ASN A 3 -38.77 2.80 -12.15
CA ASN A 3 -37.67 2.13 -12.83
C ASN A 3 -37.23 0.89 -12.04
N ALA A 4 -37.48 -0.32 -12.58
CA ALA A 4 -37.15 -1.58 -11.91
C ALA A 4 -35.64 -1.84 -11.86
N THR A 5 -34.89 -1.46 -12.90
CA THR A 5 -33.44 -1.68 -12.95
C THR A 5 -32.71 -0.82 -11.93
N ALA A 6 -33.11 0.45 -11.78
CA ALA A 6 -32.55 1.34 -10.76
C ALA A 6 -32.80 0.83 -9.33
N TYR A 7 -33.95 0.17 -9.11
CA TYR A 7 -34.27 -0.43 -7.81
C TYR A 7 -33.41 -1.68 -7.55
N GLU A 8 -33.19 -2.53 -8.56
CA GLU A 8 -32.31 -3.70 -8.47
C GLU A 8 -30.85 -3.29 -8.24
N GLU A 9 -30.36 -2.27 -8.95
CA GLU A 9 -29.03 -1.68 -8.75
C GLU A 9 -28.85 -1.13 -7.32
N MET A 10 -29.87 -0.43 -6.80
CA MET A 10 -29.86 0.06 -5.41
C MET A 10 -29.77 -1.12 -4.41
N LEU A 11 -30.56 -2.18 -4.61
CA LEU A 11 -30.50 -3.37 -3.75
C LEU A 11 -29.16 -4.10 -3.83
N ALA A 12 -28.59 -4.22 -5.04
CA ALA A 12 -27.27 -4.79 -5.26
C ALA A 12 -26.19 -3.97 -4.55
N TRP A 13 -26.23 -2.63 -4.65
CA TRP A 13 -25.31 -1.75 -3.95
C TRP A 13 -25.44 -1.85 -2.42
N LYS A 14 -26.67 -1.93 -1.89
CA LYS A 14 -26.90 -2.13 -0.45
C LYS A 14 -26.30 -3.45 0.07
N ARG A 15 -26.29 -4.51 -0.75
CA ARG A 15 -25.69 -5.81 -0.41
C ARG A 15 -24.17 -5.82 -0.56
N ALA A 16 -23.65 -5.28 -1.67
CA ALA A 16 -22.21 -5.24 -1.95
C ALA A 16 -21.45 -4.25 -1.06
N GLY A 17 -22.13 -3.17 -0.65
CA GLY A 17 -21.54 -2.07 0.09
C GLY A 17 -20.64 -1.17 -0.78
N PRO A 18 -19.91 -0.23 -0.16
CA PRO A 18 -19.04 0.66 -0.89
C PRO A 18 -17.85 -0.08 -1.49
N GLY A 19 -17.47 0.32 -2.71
CA GLY A 19 -16.29 -0.24 -3.39
C GLY A 19 -14.99 0.06 -2.65
N GLU A 20 -13.97 -0.77 -2.90
CA GLU A 20 -12.65 -0.69 -2.25
C GLU A 20 -12.01 0.70 -2.35
N LYS A 21 -12.15 1.34 -3.52
CA LYS A 21 -11.67 2.71 -3.76
C LYS A 21 -12.31 3.73 -2.81
N PHE A 22 -13.61 3.61 -2.56
CA PHE A 22 -14.32 4.48 -1.63
C PHE A 22 -13.90 4.19 -0.19
N ARG A 23 -13.77 2.92 0.21
CA ARG A 23 -13.26 2.54 1.53
C ARG A 23 -11.86 3.12 1.78
N ALA A 24 -10.99 3.05 0.78
CA ALA A 24 -9.67 3.69 0.80
C ALA A 24 -9.72 5.23 0.80
N LEU A 25 -10.79 5.86 0.32
CA LEU A 25 -10.96 7.31 0.45
C LEU A 25 -11.35 7.70 1.88
N VAL A 26 -12.21 6.91 2.53
CA VAL A 26 -12.75 7.18 3.87
C VAL A 26 -11.66 7.34 4.92
N ASP A 27 -10.60 6.51 4.88
CA ASP A 27 -9.46 6.65 5.81
C ASP A 27 -8.85 8.04 5.82
N MET A 28 -8.86 8.69 4.66
CA MET A 28 -8.27 10.01 4.56
C MET A 28 -9.12 10.97 5.37
N SER A 29 -10.44 11.00 5.14
CA SER A 29 -11.37 11.82 5.93
C SER A 29 -11.31 11.52 7.43
N SER A 30 -10.99 10.29 7.82
CA SER A 30 -10.84 9.90 9.24
C SER A 30 -9.62 10.53 9.93
N THR A 31 -8.60 10.93 9.17
CA THR A 31 -7.41 11.55 9.74
C THR A 31 -7.56 13.08 9.81
N HIS A 32 -7.41 13.67 11.00
CA HIS A 32 -7.39 15.12 11.18
C HIS A 32 -6.29 15.78 10.33
N SER A 33 -6.55 16.96 9.77
CA SER A 33 -5.63 17.68 8.87
C SER A 33 -4.24 17.87 9.47
N ALA A 34 -4.16 18.19 10.77
CA ALA A 34 -2.90 18.30 11.49
C ALA A 34 -2.09 17.00 11.49
N CYS A 35 -2.73 15.84 11.71
CA CYS A 35 -2.04 14.55 11.68
C CYS A 35 -1.49 14.24 10.28
N ARG A 36 -2.23 14.59 9.22
CA ARG A 36 -1.75 14.42 7.83
C ARG A 36 -0.51 15.27 7.56
N LEU A 37 -0.49 16.51 8.07
CA LEU A 37 0.68 17.38 7.97
C LEU A 37 1.88 16.79 8.73
N CYS A 38 1.68 16.29 9.95
CA CYS A 38 2.74 15.65 10.73
C CYS A 38 3.35 14.45 9.99
N LEU A 39 2.53 13.59 9.41
CA LEU A 39 3.00 12.44 8.61
C LEU A 39 3.81 12.89 7.39
N LEU A 40 3.35 13.92 6.67
CA LEU A 40 4.07 14.47 5.53
C LEU A 40 5.44 15.03 5.94
N VAL A 41 5.48 15.82 7.02
CA VAL A 41 6.72 16.42 7.54
C VAL A 41 7.69 15.34 8.00
N ALA A 42 7.22 14.36 8.76
CA ALA A 42 8.03 13.24 9.23
C ALA A 42 8.61 12.41 8.08
N THR A 43 7.81 12.16 7.03
CA THR A 43 8.26 11.41 5.84
C THR A 43 9.32 12.19 5.08
N LYS A 44 9.12 13.49 4.86
CA LYS A 44 10.13 14.35 4.22
C LYS A 44 11.42 14.40 5.01
N GLN A 45 11.34 14.46 6.33
CA GLN A 45 12.51 14.48 7.19
C GLN A 45 13.26 13.13 7.13
N ARG A 46 12.54 12.02 7.22
CA ARG A 46 13.12 10.67 7.04
C ARG A 46 13.81 10.53 5.69
N ASN A 47 13.21 10.99 4.60
CA ASN A 47 13.82 10.94 3.26
C ASN A 47 15.14 11.72 3.20
N LYS A 48 15.22 12.88 3.87
CA LYS A 48 16.47 13.64 3.96
C LYS A 48 17.54 12.93 4.78
N GLU A 49 17.14 12.24 5.85
CA GLU A 49 18.04 11.45 6.69
C GLU A 49 18.57 10.24 5.94
N GLU A 50 17.71 9.46 5.27
CA GLU A 50 18.13 8.31 4.47
C GLU A 50 18.99 8.73 3.27
N ALA A 51 18.71 9.87 2.61
CA ALA A 51 19.55 10.39 1.54
C ALA A 51 20.96 10.81 2.00
N ARG A 52 21.12 11.15 3.28
CA ARG A 52 22.42 11.47 3.89
C ARG A 52 23.11 10.23 4.46
N ALA A 53 22.34 9.21 4.83
CA ALA A 53 22.85 7.98 5.40
C ALA A 53 23.38 7.06 4.29
N SER A 54 24.64 6.64 4.39
CA SER A 54 25.27 5.72 3.43
C SER A 54 24.87 4.25 3.69
N ARG A 55 23.58 3.97 3.82
CA ARG A 55 23.07 2.60 4.06
C ARG A 55 22.97 1.82 2.76
N LYS A 56 23.55 0.61 2.75
CA LYS A 56 23.39 -0.32 1.64
C LYS A 56 22.02 -1.01 1.77
N CYS A 57 21.02 -0.53 1.03
CA CYS A 57 19.69 -1.14 0.95
C CYS A 57 19.53 -2.10 -0.23
N ARG A 58 20.64 -2.40 -0.92
CA ARG A 58 20.71 -3.40 -1.98
C ARG A 58 21.93 -4.26 -1.74
N CYS A 59 21.71 -5.56 -1.69
CA CYS A 59 22.76 -6.57 -1.64
C CYS A 59 22.72 -7.35 -2.94
N GLN A 60 23.78 -7.27 -3.74
CA GLN A 60 23.87 -8.00 -5.00
C GLN A 60 24.61 -9.32 -4.77
N HIS A 61 23.97 -10.42 -5.17
CA HIS A 61 24.57 -11.74 -5.35
C HIS A 61 24.70 -12.01 -6.86
N GLU A 62 25.44 -13.06 -7.23
CA GLU A 62 25.83 -13.33 -8.63
C GLU A 62 24.65 -13.38 -9.60
N GLU A 63 23.49 -13.91 -9.17
CA GLU A 63 22.30 -14.07 -10.02
C GLU A 63 21.06 -13.30 -9.52
N SER A 64 21.11 -12.73 -8.32
CA SER A 64 19.96 -12.03 -7.71
C SER A 64 20.39 -10.87 -6.84
N SER A 65 19.53 -9.87 -6.70
CA SER A 65 19.71 -8.77 -5.76
C SER A 65 18.59 -8.72 -4.74
N VAL A 66 18.98 -8.59 -3.47
CA VAL A 66 18.05 -8.39 -2.35
C VAL A 66 17.92 -6.90 -2.09
N HIS A 67 16.69 -6.40 -2.18
CA HIS A 67 16.32 -5.02 -1.94
C HIS A 67 15.62 -4.89 -0.59
N HIS A 68 16.05 -3.92 0.22
CA HIS A 68 15.40 -3.53 1.46
C HIS A 68 14.37 -2.43 1.19
N ILE A 69 13.13 -2.67 1.60
CA ILE A 69 11.98 -1.81 1.42
C ILE A 69 11.40 -1.47 2.78
N TYR A 70 11.10 -0.20 3.00
CA TYR A 70 10.38 0.28 4.17
C TYR A 70 8.88 0.35 3.86
N ILE A 71 8.05 -0.36 4.62
CA ILE A 71 6.60 -0.41 4.40
C ILE A 71 5.85 0.08 5.64
N ARG A 72 4.86 0.93 5.44
CA ARG A 72 3.91 1.31 6.50
C ARG A 72 2.48 1.29 6.00
N GLU A 73 1.52 1.07 6.89
CA GLU A 73 0.14 1.39 6.58
C GLU A 73 -0.01 2.90 6.44
N ARG A 74 -0.76 3.33 5.43
CA ARG A 74 -1.15 4.73 5.30
C ARG A 74 -1.81 5.24 6.60
N GLY A 75 -1.23 6.30 7.17
CA GLY A 75 -1.69 6.88 8.42
C GLY A 75 -0.85 6.49 9.64
N GLN A 76 0.05 5.51 9.50
CA GLN A 76 1.06 5.20 10.50
C GLN A 76 2.31 6.04 10.31
N LEU A 77 3.00 6.32 11.42
CA LEU A 77 4.23 7.09 11.42
C LEU A 77 5.45 6.22 11.10
N TYR A 78 5.46 4.99 11.63
CA TYR A 78 6.61 4.10 11.60
C TYR A 78 6.57 3.17 10.41
N PHE A 79 7.75 2.91 9.84
CA PHE A 79 7.96 1.91 8.81
C PHE A 79 8.38 0.59 9.44
N LYS A 80 8.06 -0.48 8.73
CA LYS A 80 8.52 -1.84 8.98
C LYS A 80 9.42 -2.28 7.84
N ASP A 81 10.39 -3.12 8.14
CA ASP A 81 11.36 -3.61 7.17
C ASP A 81 10.82 -4.82 6.41
N VAL A 82 10.97 -4.80 5.08
CA VAL A 82 10.67 -5.93 4.19
C VAL A 82 11.83 -6.09 3.22
N PHE A 83 12.23 -7.33 2.97
CA PHE A 83 13.29 -7.66 2.02
C PHE A 83 12.68 -8.40 0.84
N VAL A 84 13.01 -7.96 -0.36
CA VAL A 84 12.49 -8.51 -1.62
C VAL A 84 13.67 -8.91 -2.49
N THR A 85 13.63 -10.14 -3.01
CA THR A 85 14.66 -10.65 -3.92
C THR A 85 14.20 -10.45 -5.36
N VAL A 86 15.07 -9.85 -6.17
CA VAL A 86 14.90 -9.65 -7.61
C VAL A 86 15.93 -10.53 -8.32
N ASP A 87 15.47 -11.34 -9.26
CA ASP A 87 16.33 -12.12 -10.16
C ASP A 87 16.87 -11.18 -11.25
N ASP A 88 18.18 -10.95 -11.25
CA ASP A 88 18.84 -10.08 -12.24
C ASP A 88 19.18 -10.86 -13.52
N SER A 89 19.27 -12.19 -13.44
CA SER A 89 19.64 -13.08 -14.55
C SER A 89 18.46 -13.39 -15.49
N ASN A 90 17.24 -13.47 -14.93
CA ASN A 90 16.03 -13.74 -15.69
C ASN A 90 14.89 -12.76 -15.30
N PRO A 91 14.69 -11.66 -16.05
CA PRO A 91 13.63 -10.69 -15.80
C PRO A 91 12.22 -11.31 -15.79
N SER A 92 12.01 -12.41 -16.53
CA SER A 92 10.73 -13.14 -16.55
C SER A 92 10.45 -13.86 -15.22
N GLY A 93 11.51 -14.18 -14.46
CA GLY A 93 11.43 -14.78 -13.12
C GLY A 93 10.81 -13.84 -12.08
N ASN A 94 10.84 -12.52 -12.32
CA ASN A 94 10.27 -11.52 -11.42
C ASN A 94 8.76 -11.30 -11.61
N SER A 95 8.09 -12.07 -12.47
CA SER A 95 6.65 -11.93 -12.74
C SER A 95 5.77 -11.98 -11.47
N ASN A 96 6.19 -12.73 -10.45
CA ASN A 96 5.46 -12.90 -9.19
C ASN A 96 5.89 -11.96 -8.04
N LEU A 97 6.75 -10.97 -8.30
CA LEU A 97 7.31 -10.10 -7.27
C LEU A 97 6.25 -9.31 -6.48
N LEU A 98 5.27 -8.72 -7.18
CA LEU A 98 4.24 -7.91 -6.56
C LEU A 98 3.25 -8.75 -5.71
N PRO A 99 2.73 -9.90 -6.21
CA PRO A 99 1.99 -10.84 -5.36
C PRO A 99 2.79 -11.33 -4.14
N GLN A 100 4.08 -11.60 -4.30
CA GLN A 100 4.96 -12.01 -3.20
C GLN A 100 5.07 -10.91 -2.14
N LEU A 101 5.29 -9.66 -2.57
CA LEU A 101 5.30 -8.50 -1.69
C LEU A 101 4.00 -8.38 -0.89
N TYR A 102 2.84 -8.63 -1.51
CA TYR A 102 1.56 -8.58 -0.81
C TYR A 102 1.46 -9.66 0.27
N GLN A 103 1.93 -10.88 -0.01
CA GLN A 103 1.98 -11.94 0.99
C GLN A 103 2.92 -11.61 2.14
N ASP A 104 4.07 -11.03 1.86
CA ASP A 104 5.05 -10.66 2.88
C ASP A 104 4.54 -9.50 3.75
N ILE A 105 3.79 -8.56 3.16
CA ILE A 105 3.04 -7.55 3.92
C ILE A 105 2.02 -8.23 4.85
N TYR A 106 1.24 -9.21 4.37
CA TYR A 106 0.28 -9.90 5.25
C TYR A 106 0.96 -10.61 6.42
N LYS A 107 2.09 -11.30 6.17
CA LYS A 107 2.88 -11.93 7.23
C LYS A 107 3.41 -10.91 8.23
N LEU A 108 3.85 -9.75 7.74
CA LEU A 108 4.43 -8.67 8.55
C LEU A 108 3.41 -7.99 9.49
N TYR A 109 2.15 -7.90 9.08
CA TYR A 109 1.09 -7.32 9.89
C TYR A 109 0.36 -8.37 10.75
N GLY A 110 0.28 -9.61 10.27
CA GLY A 110 -0.35 -10.72 10.97
C GLY A 110 -1.85 -10.86 10.70
N PRO A 111 -2.45 -12.02 11.02
CA PRO A 111 -3.86 -12.34 10.73
C PRO A 111 -4.84 -11.49 11.56
N ASP A 112 -4.47 -11.12 12.77
CA ASP A 112 -5.31 -10.33 13.69
C ASP A 112 -5.15 -8.82 13.49
N TYR A 113 -4.39 -8.40 12.48
CA TYR A 113 -4.14 -6.99 12.23
C TYR A 113 -5.43 -6.23 11.96
N LYS A 114 -5.55 -5.05 12.57
CA LYS A 114 -6.63 -4.11 12.32
C LYS A 114 -6.02 -2.82 11.79
N PRO A 115 -6.43 -2.35 10.60
CA PRO A 115 -6.01 -1.08 10.03
C PRO A 115 -6.19 0.05 11.03
N GLN A 116 -5.29 1.03 10.96
CA GLN A 116 -5.23 2.18 11.85
C GLN A 116 -6.59 2.87 12.01
N TRP A 117 -7.35 2.97 10.91
CA TRP A 117 -8.63 3.66 10.83
C TRP A 117 -9.84 2.72 10.80
N PHE A 118 -9.69 1.50 11.32
CA PHE A 118 -10.76 0.50 11.31
C PHE A 118 -12.03 0.99 12.00
N LYS A 119 -11.92 1.76 13.09
CA LYS A 119 -13.09 2.21 13.87
C LYS A 119 -13.97 3.16 13.06
N GLU A 120 -13.36 4.00 12.25
CA GLU A 120 -14.02 5.00 11.43
C GLU A 120 -14.66 4.38 10.18
N ARG A 121 -14.19 3.19 9.76
CA ARG A 121 -14.79 2.40 8.67
C ARG A 121 -16.01 1.58 9.07
N LYS A 122 -16.30 1.42 10.36
CA LYS A 122 -17.39 0.57 10.87
C LYS A 122 -18.77 0.74 10.21
N PRO A 123 -19.19 1.92 9.68
CA PRO A 123 -20.47 2.02 8.98
C PRO A 123 -20.48 1.34 7.59
N TYR A 124 -19.30 1.01 7.06
CA TYR A 124 -19.08 0.68 5.64
C TYR A 124 -18.43 -0.70 5.43
N SER A 125 -17.95 -1.32 6.50
CA SER A 125 -17.29 -2.62 6.48
C SER A 125 -18.08 -3.62 7.33
N SER A 126 -18.87 -4.49 6.69
CA SER A 126 -19.19 -5.77 7.30
C SER A 126 -17.92 -6.62 7.26
N HIS A 127 -17.06 -6.47 8.26
CA HIS A 127 -15.93 -7.38 8.48
C HIS A 127 -16.44 -8.57 9.31
N GLU A 128 -17.28 -9.41 8.70
CA GLU A 128 -17.68 -10.72 9.21
C GLU A 128 -16.48 -11.68 9.19
N GLY A 129 -15.48 -11.45 10.04
CA GLY A 129 -14.32 -12.34 10.22
C GLY A 129 -13.40 -12.50 9.01
N ARG A 130 -13.60 -11.76 7.91
CA ARG A 130 -12.71 -11.81 6.74
C ARG A 130 -11.39 -11.09 7.01
N PRO A 131 -10.25 -11.56 6.46
CA PRO A 131 -8.99 -10.82 6.53
C PRO A 131 -9.09 -9.51 5.74
N TRP A 132 -8.34 -8.50 6.18
CA TRP A 132 -8.19 -7.25 5.45
C TRP A 132 -7.58 -7.49 4.08
N LYS A 133 -8.02 -6.77 3.06
CA LYS A 133 -7.43 -6.85 1.74
C LYS A 133 -6.45 -5.72 1.51
N ILE A 134 -5.27 -5.99 0.97
CA ILE A 134 -4.39 -4.95 0.43
C ILE A 134 -5.01 -4.43 -0.87
N TYR A 135 -5.44 -3.16 -0.85
CA TYR A 135 -5.97 -2.47 -2.02
C TYR A 135 -4.85 -2.04 -2.95
N ARG A 136 -3.86 -1.32 -2.41
CA ARG A 136 -2.75 -0.73 -3.18
C ARG A 136 -1.49 -0.61 -2.34
N VAL A 137 -0.37 -0.71 -3.03
CA VAL A 137 0.98 -0.35 -2.55
C VAL A 137 1.53 0.71 -3.48
N TYR A 138 2.10 1.78 -2.94
CA TYR A 138 2.62 2.92 -3.70
C TYR A 138 3.75 3.66 -2.93
N PRO A 139 4.57 4.48 -3.58
CA PRO A 139 5.63 5.27 -2.93
C PRO A 139 5.10 6.24 -1.87
N ALA A 140 5.72 6.29 -0.69
CA ALA A 140 5.24 7.07 0.46
C ALA A 140 5.25 8.60 0.25
N ASP A 141 5.98 9.09 -0.74
CA ASP A 141 6.03 10.50 -1.15
C ASP A 141 4.91 10.89 -2.14
N SER A 142 4.14 9.91 -2.62
CA SER A 142 3.03 10.14 -3.54
C SER A 142 1.91 10.93 -2.88
N ASN A 143 1.35 11.89 -3.62
CA ASN A 143 0.16 12.58 -3.13
C ASN A 143 -1.07 11.64 -3.20
N GLN A 144 -2.05 11.94 -2.35
CA GLN A 144 -3.23 11.10 -2.17
C GLN A 144 -4.05 10.90 -3.45
N ARG A 145 -4.15 11.94 -4.27
CA ARG A 145 -4.85 11.89 -5.55
C ARG A 145 -4.15 10.91 -6.50
N GLN A 146 -2.82 10.94 -6.56
CA GLN A 146 -2.03 10.03 -7.39
C GLN A 146 -2.09 8.59 -6.87
N ALA A 147 -2.04 8.38 -5.56
CA ALA A 147 -2.12 7.05 -4.94
C ALA A 147 -3.48 6.35 -5.19
N LEU A 148 -4.61 7.08 -5.04
CA LEU A 148 -5.96 6.50 -5.15
C LEU A 148 -6.60 6.65 -6.53
N TYR A 149 -6.29 7.69 -7.28
CA TYR A 149 -6.94 8.01 -8.56
C TYR A 149 -5.97 8.12 -9.74
N GLY A 150 -4.66 8.14 -9.48
CA GLY A 150 -3.65 8.22 -10.53
C GLY A 150 -2.90 6.91 -10.73
N ASN A 151 -1.62 7.06 -11.09
CA ASN A 151 -0.75 5.98 -11.56
C ASN A 151 0.43 5.71 -10.61
N ALA A 152 0.36 6.16 -9.35
CA ALA A 152 1.47 6.00 -8.40
C ALA A 152 1.58 4.59 -7.80
N TRP A 153 0.56 3.74 -7.95
CA TRP A 153 0.55 2.39 -7.42
C TRP A 153 1.10 1.39 -8.45
N PHE A 154 1.74 0.33 -7.96
CA PHE A 154 2.32 -0.70 -8.81
C PHE A 154 1.22 -1.59 -9.41
N ARG A 155 1.12 -1.60 -10.74
CA ARG A 155 0.13 -2.40 -11.47
C ARG A 155 0.59 -3.83 -11.72
N ASP A 156 1.89 -3.98 -11.85
CA ASP A 156 2.56 -5.23 -12.18
C ASP A 156 3.94 -5.28 -11.51
N SER A 157 4.53 -6.47 -11.52
CA SER A 157 5.84 -6.71 -10.93
C SER A 157 6.97 -6.00 -11.68
N GLN A 158 6.81 -5.71 -12.98
CA GLN A 158 7.82 -5.03 -13.78
C GLN A 158 8.01 -3.58 -13.33
N GLN A 159 6.92 -2.86 -13.07
CA GLN A 159 6.94 -1.52 -12.49
C GLN A 159 7.62 -1.51 -11.12
N LEU A 160 7.39 -2.54 -10.31
CA LEU A 160 8.05 -2.67 -9.01
C LEU A 160 9.57 -2.85 -9.20
N VAL A 161 10.01 -3.75 -10.09
CA VAL A 161 11.44 -3.96 -10.38
C VAL A 161 12.12 -2.66 -10.86
N GLU A 162 11.50 -1.95 -11.80
CA GLU A 162 12.02 -0.67 -12.30
C GLU A 162 12.11 0.40 -11.19
N TYR A 163 11.12 0.43 -10.30
CA TYR A 163 11.14 1.32 -9.15
C TYR A 163 12.26 0.97 -8.17
N LEU A 164 12.47 -0.31 -7.87
CA LEU A 164 13.51 -0.81 -6.98
C LEU A 164 14.94 -0.61 -7.54
N SER A 165 15.11 -0.60 -8.87
CA SER A 165 16.42 -0.36 -9.49
C SER A 165 16.82 1.12 -9.45
N THR A 166 15.83 2.02 -9.53
CA THR A 166 16.05 3.47 -9.56
C THR A 166 16.15 4.08 -8.15
N ASN A 167 15.44 3.52 -7.17
CA ASN A 167 15.33 4.11 -5.83
C ASN A 167 16.09 3.26 -4.80
N GLN A 168 17.04 3.88 -4.11
CA GLN A 168 17.71 3.26 -2.96
C GLN A 168 16.82 3.35 -1.73
N CYS A 169 16.69 2.26 -0.97
CA CYS A 169 15.91 2.19 0.27
C CYS A 169 14.45 2.70 0.12
N PRO A 170 13.67 2.17 -0.84
CA PRO A 170 12.35 2.70 -1.13
C PRO A 170 11.40 2.63 0.06
N GLN A 171 10.66 3.72 0.27
CA GLN A 171 9.60 3.81 1.26
C GLN A 171 8.24 3.69 0.57
N LEU A 172 7.45 2.70 0.97
CA LEU A 172 6.15 2.40 0.42
C LEU A 172 5.06 2.53 1.48
N GLU A 173 3.88 2.94 1.03
CA GLU A 173 2.66 2.90 1.81
C GLU A 173 1.73 1.81 1.29
N VAL A 174 1.07 1.13 2.22
CA VAL A 174 0.02 0.16 1.92
C VAL A 174 -1.34 0.66 2.41
N VAL A 175 -2.37 0.37 1.63
CA VAL A 175 -3.76 0.63 1.99
C VAL A 175 -4.50 -0.68 2.14
N PHE A 176 -4.98 -0.96 3.35
CA PHE A 176 -5.89 -2.07 3.63
C PHE A 176 -7.34 -1.64 3.42
N VAL A 177 -8.25 -2.52 2.96
CA VAL A 177 -9.69 -2.28 2.76
C VAL A 177 -10.55 -3.49 3.10
#